data_AF-A0AAU9FCV2-F1
#
_entry.id   AF-A0AAU9FCV2-F1
#
_cell.length_a   1.000
_cell.length_b   1.000
_cell.length_c   1.000
_cell.angle_alpha   90.00
_cell.angle_beta   90.00
_cell.angle_gamma   90.00
#
_symmetry.space_group_name_H-M   'P 1'
#
loop_
_entity.id
_entity.type
_entity.pdbx_description
1 polymer ?
#
loop_
_entity_poly.entity_id
_entity_poly.type
_entity_poly.pdbx_seq_one_letter_code
_entity_poly.pdbx_strand_id
1 'polypeptide(L)'
;MAKIVISALLCLAMFGSMAAAAGGACREANGTAPVSGSCDAYIECKNGVAEEKLCPDGLFYNEKSTSYPCGYPIDVECSQGQSRLQSAQPTEDCPHQFGYYRMGDASHCGQFMNCASGKGFVFDCPAGLAWNPATYKCDWPDQVEECDAEAFLGFSCPAPAFKSELLGEQEADYTFHPSQDNCQLYFICIEGRPRRIGCGEDQAFNQELNQCDDIENVPNCSSEIREKGAQIKAARAHARSQKN
;
A
#
# COMPACT_ATOMS: atom_id res chain seq x y z
N MET A 1 51.90 75.62 -27.64
CA MET A 1 52.85 74.54 -27.97
C MET A 1 52.76 73.47 -26.90
N ALA A 2 52.81 72.19 -27.29
CA ALA A 2 52.81 70.95 -26.49
C ALA A 2 51.50 70.65 -25.71
N LYS A 3 50.61 69.74 -26.12
CA LYS A 3 50.65 68.28 -26.44
C LYS A 3 49.99 67.46 -25.31
N ILE A 4 48.72 67.12 -25.60
CA ILE A 4 47.94 65.93 -25.25
C ILE A 4 48.75 64.77 -24.64
N VAL A 5 48.32 64.23 -23.48
CA VAL A 5 47.96 62.80 -23.31
C VAL A 5 46.88 62.69 -22.22
N ILE A 6 45.68 62.31 -22.63
CA ILE A 6 44.58 61.87 -21.77
C ILE A 6 44.86 60.41 -21.43
N SER A 7 45.02 60.06 -20.15
CA SER A 7 45.03 58.66 -19.70
C SER A 7 43.94 58.48 -18.66
N ALA A 8 42.76 58.09 -19.17
CA ALA A 8 41.62 57.68 -18.38
C ALA A 8 41.85 56.25 -17.90
N LEU A 9 42.37 56.10 -16.67
CA LEU A 9 42.31 54.84 -15.93
C LEU A 9 40.96 54.77 -15.21
N LEU A 10 39.93 54.42 -15.97
CA LEU A 10 38.69 53.85 -15.43
C LEU A 10 39.03 52.45 -14.89
N CYS A 11 39.33 52.36 -13.60
CA CYS A 11 39.23 51.09 -12.88
C CYS A 11 37.75 50.78 -12.69
N LEU A 12 37.13 50.19 -13.72
CA LEU A 12 35.88 49.45 -13.56
C LEU A 12 36.18 48.25 -12.64
N ALA A 13 35.99 48.45 -11.34
CA ALA A 13 35.80 47.36 -10.41
C ALA A 13 34.51 46.64 -10.86
N MET A 14 34.69 45.61 -11.69
CA MET A 14 33.68 44.59 -11.92
C MET A 14 33.49 43.87 -10.58
N PHE A 15 32.65 44.46 -9.72
CA PHE A 15 32.00 43.73 -8.65
C PHE A 15 31.08 42.72 -9.34
N GLY A 16 31.66 41.58 -9.74
CA GLY A 16 30.87 40.39 -10.00
C GLY A 16 30.14 40.09 -8.70
N SER A 17 28.84 40.40 -8.66
CA SER A 17 27.94 39.83 -7.66
C SER A 17 28.03 38.32 -7.82
N MET A 18 28.89 37.69 -7.04
CA MET A 18 28.65 36.32 -6.62
C MET A 18 27.41 36.39 -5.74
N ALA A 19 26.25 36.36 -6.39
CA ALA A 19 25.05 35.85 -5.75
C ALA A 19 25.42 34.41 -5.38
N ALA A 20 25.84 34.21 -4.13
CA ALA A 20 25.85 32.91 -3.51
C ALA A 20 24.39 32.46 -3.54
N ALA A 21 24.04 31.70 -4.59
CA ALA A 21 22.80 30.97 -4.62
C ALA A 21 22.81 30.10 -3.37
N ALA A 22 21.90 30.38 -2.44
CA ALA A 22 21.69 29.58 -1.24
C ALA A 22 21.01 28.24 -1.59
N GLY A 23 21.48 27.58 -2.65
CA GLY A 23 21.11 26.21 -3.04
C GLY A 23 22.26 25.29 -2.63
N GLY A 24 21.95 24.20 -1.93
CA GLY A 24 22.93 23.30 -1.32
C GLY A 24 24.08 22.96 -2.27
N ALA A 25 25.32 23.14 -1.77
CA ALA A 25 26.52 22.84 -2.55
C ALA A 25 26.56 21.35 -2.93
N CYS A 26 26.93 21.06 -4.18
CA CYS A 26 27.16 19.70 -4.64
C CYS A 26 28.24 19.01 -3.80
N ARG A 27 27.91 17.84 -3.22
CA ARG A 27 28.90 16.99 -2.54
C ARG A 27 29.86 16.35 -3.54
N GLU A 28 29.34 15.96 -4.69
CA GLU A 28 30.08 15.35 -5.80
C GLU A 28 29.73 16.06 -7.11
N ALA A 29 30.59 15.94 -8.14
CA ALA A 29 30.35 16.58 -9.42
C ALA A 29 29.05 16.10 -10.08
N ASN A 30 28.68 14.83 -9.89
CA ASN A 30 27.43 14.24 -10.38
C ASN A 30 26.74 13.47 -9.26
N GLY A 31 25.41 13.57 -9.16
CA GLY A 31 24.64 12.84 -8.17
C GLY A 31 23.33 13.51 -7.82
N THR A 32 22.66 13.00 -6.78
CA THR A 32 21.47 13.62 -6.21
C THR A 32 21.59 13.77 -4.69
N ALA A 33 20.85 14.72 -4.11
CA ALA A 33 20.78 14.93 -2.67
C ALA A 33 19.38 15.37 -2.24
N PRO A 34 18.96 15.10 -0.99
CA PRO A 34 17.66 15.52 -0.49
C PRO A 34 17.57 17.05 -0.29
N VAL A 35 16.38 17.60 -0.45
CA VAL A 35 16.07 18.99 -0.09
C VAL A 35 15.46 19.02 1.32
N SER A 36 16.04 19.83 2.22
CA SER A 36 15.56 19.91 3.60
C SER A 36 14.11 20.39 3.65
N GLY A 37 13.25 19.66 4.36
CA GLY A 37 11.84 19.99 4.50
C GLY A 37 10.97 19.70 3.28
N SER A 38 11.47 18.98 2.27
CA SER A 38 10.69 18.55 1.10
C SER A 38 10.88 17.05 0.90
N CYS A 39 9.79 16.32 0.57
CA CYS A 39 9.90 14.88 0.27
C CYS A 39 9.89 14.57 -1.22
N ASP A 40 9.47 15.53 -2.04
CA ASP A 40 9.33 15.40 -3.48
C ASP A 40 10.24 16.39 -4.23
N ALA A 41 11.17 17.02 -3.52
CA ALA A 41 12.23 17.84 -4.12
C ALA A 41 13.60 17.25 -3.81
N TYR A 42 14.50 17.36 -4.78
CA TYR A 42 15.89 16.90 -4.68
C TYR A 42 16.82 17.83 -5.44
N ILE A 43 18.09 17.86 -5.07
CA ILE A 43 19.14 18.54 -5.84
C ILE A 43 19.72 17.54 -6.83
N GLU A 44 19.79 17.90 -8.10
CA GLU A 44 20.60 17.21 -9.10
C GLU A 44 21.90 17.98 -9.32
N CYS A 45 23.03 17.28 -9.18
CA CYS A 45 24.34 17.81 -9.50
C CYS A 45 24.80 17.29 -10.86
N LYS A 46 25.18 18.20 -11.75
CA LYS A 46 25.78 17.88 -13.05
C LYS A 46 27.03 18.73 -13.26
N ASN A 47 28.18 18.07 -13.36
CA ASN A 47 29.48 18.74 -13.46
C ASN A 47 29.71 19.83 -12.38
N GLY A 48 29.23 19.58 -11.17
CA GLY A 48 29.34 20.50 -10.03
C GLY A 48 28.30 21.63 -9.99
N VAL A 49 27.38 21.69 -10.96
CA VAL A 49 26.26 22.64 -10.95
C VAL A 49 25.06 21.99 -10.26
N ALA A 50 24.59 22.60 -9.18
CA ALA A 50 23.42 22.18 -8.43
C ALA A 50 22.14 22.79 -9.04
N GLU A 51 21.12 21.96 -9.25
CA GLU A 51 19.79 22.36 -9.67
C GLU A 51 18.76 21.69 -8.74
N GLU A 52 17.85 22.47 -8.14
CA GLU A 52 16.70 21.92 -7.41
C GLU A 52 15.66 21.42 -8.42
N LYS A 53 15.20 20.19 -8.23
CA LYS A 53 14.22 19.51 -9.06
C LYS A 53 13.09 18.96 -8.22
N LEU A 54 11.94 18.83 -8.86
CA LEU A 54 10.80 18.11 -8.31
C LEU A 54 10.75 16.71 -8.90
N CYS A 55 10.41 15.73 -8.06
CA CYS A 55 9.90 14.47 -8.53
C CYS A 55 8.56 14.66 -9.24
N PRO A 56 8.16 13.77 -10.15
CA PRO A 56 6.83 13.78 -10.74
C PRO A 56 5.75 13.81 -9.66
N ASP A 57 4.64 14.47 -9.95
CA ASP A 57 3.54 14.66 -9.02
C ASP A 57 3.07 13.32 -8.39
N GLY A 58 3.23 13.21 -7.07
CA GLY A 58 2.90 12.02 -6.29
C GLY A 58 4.05 11.02 -6.05
N LEU A 59 5.25 11.27 -6.59
CA LEU A 59 6.47 10.51 -6.27
C LEU A 59 7.39 11.27 -5.33
N PHE A 60 8.14 10.53 -4.52
CA PHE A 60 9.08 11.07 -3.53
C PHE A 60 10.52 10.77 -3.87
N TYR A 61 11.42 11.64 -3.42
CA TYR A 61 12.85 11.45 -3.55
C TYR A 61 13.29 10.22 -2.75
N ASN A 62 13.88 9.26 -3.45
CA ASN A 62 14.41 8.02 -2.89
C ASN A 62 15.94 8.06 -2.91
N GLU A 63 16.54 8.41 -1.77
CA GLU A 63 18.01 8.47 -1.60
C GLU A 63 18.69 7.10 -1.82
N LYS A 64 17.95 6.00 -1.64
CA LYS A 64 18.47 4.63 -1.84
C LYS A 64 18.48 4.21 -3.32
N SER A 65 17.84 4.97 -4.21
CA SER A 65 17.78 4.63 -5.63
C SER A 65 19.10 4.94 -6.35
N THR A 66 19.59 3.98 -7.13
CA THR A 66 20.84 4.11 -7.91
C THR A 66 20.61 4.51 -9.37
N SER A 67 19.36 4.56 -9.82
CA SER A 67 19.01 4.92 -11.19
C SER A 67 18.14 6.17 -11.21
N TYR A 68 16.82 6.02 -11.09
CA TYR A 68 15.89 7.14 -11.08
C TYR A 68 15.59 7.57 -9.64
N PRO A 69 15.84 8.83 -9.24
CA PRO A 69 15.82 9.25 -7.85
C PRO A 69 14.41 9.42 -7.26
N CYS A 70 13.34 9.10 -7.98
CA CYS A 70 11.96 9.26 -7.49
C CYS A 70 11.26 7.90 -7.45
N GLY A 71 10.56 7.62 -6.35
CA GLY A 71 9.84 6.37 -6.11
C GLY A 71 8.46 6.63 -5.51
N TYR A 72 7.65 5.57 -5.42
CA TYR A 72 6.34 5.68 -4.77
C TYR A 72 6.51 5.92 -3.27
N PRO A 73 5.52 6.55 -2.60
CA PRO A 73 5.56 6.78 -1.16
C PRO A 73 5.81 5.53 -0.31
N ILE A 74 5.37 4.34 -0.77
CA ILE A 74 5.61 3.06 -0.09
C ILE A 74 7.10 2.69 0.00
N ASP A 75 7.92 3.16 -0.95
CA ASP A 75 9.34 2.82 -1.04
C ASP A 75 10.25 3.87 -0.36
N VAL A 76 9.66 4.94 0.18
CA VAL A 76 10.38 6.11 0.69
C VAL A 76 9.98 6.41 2.12
N GLU A 77 10.97 6.46 3.01
CA GLU A 77 10.79 6.91 4.39
C GLU A 77 10.73 8.45 4.42
N CYS A 78 9.53 9.00 4.28
CA CYS A 78 9.26 10.44 4.38
C CYS A 78 8.28 10.74 5.54
N SER A 79 8.64 11.66 6.42
CA SER A 79 7.73 12.19 7.45
C SER A 79 6.74 13.20 6.83
N GLN A 80 5.73 12.68 6.12
CA GLN A 80 4.75 13.45 5.34
C GLN A 80 4.09 14.63 6.10
N GLY A 81 3.87 14.51 7.41
CA GLY A 81 3.17 15.52 8.21
C GLY A 81 3.91 16.84 8.43
N GLN A 82 5.19 16.94 8.05
CA GLN A 82 6.00 18.15 8.24
C GLN A 82 6.69 18.64 6.96
N SER A 83 6.53 17.90 5.86
CA SER A 83 7.25 18.16 4.62
C SER A 83 6.41 18.99 3.66
N ARG A 84 7.05 19.95 3.00
CA ARG A 84 6.51 20.64 1.84
C ARG A 84 6.38 19.62 0.70
N LEU A 85 5.20 19.59 0.09
CA LEU A 85 4.91 18.87 -1.15
C LEU A 85 4.52 19.86 -2.23
N GLN A 86 4.79 19.51 -3.48
CA GLN A 86 4.29 20.21 -4.64
C GLN A 86 2.75 20.17 -4.68
N SER A 87 2.16 21.09 -5.46
CA SER A 87 0.72 21.06 -5.69
C SER A 87 0.33 19.86 -6.56
N ALA A 88 -0.77 19.20 -6.20
CA ALA A 88 -1.33 18.11 -6.98
C ALA A 88 -1.65 18.55 -8.41
N GLN A 89 -1.37 17.68 -9.39
CA GLN A 89 -1.73 17.84 -10.79
C GLN A 89 -2.73 16.74 -11.16
N PRO A 90 -4.01 16.90 -10.78
CA PRO A 90 -5.00 15.85 -10.97
C PRO A 90 -5.33 15.64 -12.45
N THR A 91 -5.71 14.42 -12.79
CA THR A 91 -6.33 14.05 -14.06
C THR A 91 -7.80 13.69 -13.85
N GLU A 92 -8.45 13.18 -14.90
CA GLU A 92 -9.81 12.63 -14.78
C GLU A 92 -9.85 11.46 -13.79
N ASP A 93 -8.84 10.57 -13.84
CA ASP A 93 -8.79 9.37 -13.00
C ASP A 93 -8.11 9.61 -11.65
N CYS A 94 -7.07 10.45 -11.63
CA CYS A 94 -6.05 10.39 -10.58
C CYS A 94 -5.92 11.71 -9.80
N PRO A 95 -5.95 11.68 -8.44
CA PRO A 95 -5.71 12.87 -7.62
C PRO A 95 -4.30 13.46 -7.79
N HIS A 96 -3.29 12.61 -7.92
CA HIS A 96 -1.94 12.95 -8.38
C HIS A 96 -1.55 12.05 -9.54
N GLN A 97 -0.60 12.46 -10.38
CA GLN A 97 -0.16 11.64 -11.51
C GLN A 97 0.36 10.26 -11.11
N PHE A 98 0.94 10.14 -9.92
CA PHE A 98 1.39 8.89 -9.34
C PHE A 98 0.84 8.70 -7.92
N GLY A 99 0.48 7.47 -7.57
CA GLY A 99 0.07 7.15 -6.20
C GLY A 99 -0.75 5.88 -6.09
N TYR A 100 -1.15 5.59 -4.85
CA TYR A 100 -2.13 4.55 -4.55
C TYR A 100 -3.27 5.16 -3.76
N TYR A 101 -4.51 4.88 -4.18
CA TYR A 101 -5.70 5.50 -3.63
C TYR A 101 -6.72 4.43 -3.27
N ARG A 102 -7.39 4.61 -2.14
CA ARG A 102 -8.53 3.77 -1.76
C ARG A 102 -9.66 3.93 -2.78
N MET A 103 -10.36 2.85 -3.06
CA MET A 103 -11.59 2.87 -3.85
C MET A 103 -12.76 2.43 -2.96
N GLY A 104 -13.96 2.94 -3.26
CA GLY A 104 -15.17 2.64 -2.49
C GLY A 104 -15.32 3.40 -1.17
N ASP A 105 -16.23 2.89 -0.34
CA ASP A 105 -16.58 3.43 0.98
C ASP A 105 -16.24 2.45 2.10
N ALA A 106 -16.64 2.76 3.34
CA ALA A 106 -16.36 1.92 4.49
C ALA A 106 -16.91 0.49 4.37
N SER A 107 -17.96 0.27 3.56
CA SER A 107 -18.55 -1.04 3.30
C SER A 107 -18.04 -1.71 2.01
N HIS A 108 -17.29 -1.00 1.18
CA HIS A 108 -16.73 -1.48 -0.08
C HIS A 108 -15.23 -1.17 -0.18
N CYS A 109 -14.49 -1.48 0.89
CA CYS A 109 -13.09 -1.11 1.07
C CYS A 109 -12.09 -2.11 0.44
N GLY A 110 -12.56 -3.07 -0.36
CA GLY A 110 -11.78 -4.18 -0.92
C GLY A 110 -11.03 -3.85 -2.22
N GLN A 111 -11.02 -2.59 -2.65
CA GLN A 111 -10.40 -2.16 -3.90
C GLN A 111 -9.47 -0.96 -3.69
N PHE A 112 -8.47 -0.85 -4.54
CA PHE A 112 -7.59 0.30 -4.61
C PHE A 112 -7.24 0.63 -6.07
N MET A 113 -6.77 1.85 -6.29
CA MET A 113 -6.33 2.32 -7.59
C MET A 113 -4.86 2.71 -7.52
N ASN A 114 -4.05 2.19 -8.45
CA ASN A 114 -2.72 2.71 -8.72
C ASN A 114 -2.79 3.72 -9.86
N CYS A 115 -2.21 4.89 -9.64
CA CYS A 115 -2.04 5.91 -10.66
C CYS A 115 -0.60 5.87 -11.17
N ALA A 116 -0.44 5.81 -12.50
CA ALA A 116 0.84 5.91 -13.16
C ALA A 116 0.75 6.87 -14.35
N SER A 117 1.50 7.97 -14.30
CA SER A 117 1.47 9.04 -15.31
C SER A 117 0.06 9.56 -15.59
N GLY A 118 -0.74 9.72 -14.53
CA GLY A 118 -2.10 10.25 -14.58
C GLY A 118 -3.17 9.28 -15.09
N LYS A 119 -2.84 8.01 -15.29
CA LYS A 119 -3.80 6.95 -15.64
C LYS A 119 -4.08 6.05 -14.44
N GLY A 120 -5.36 5.83 -14.15
CA GLY A 120 -5.81 4.99 -13.04
C GLY A 120 -5.94 3.51 -13.44
N PHE A 121 -5.46 2.62 -12.58
CA PHE A 121 -5.59 1.18 -12.71
C PHE A 121 -6.20 0.62 -11.42
N VAL A 122 -7.40 0.05 -11.49
CA VAL A 122 -8.13 -0.49 -10.34
C VAL A 122 -7.74 -1.94 -10.10
N PHE A 123 -7.52 -2.28 -8.83
CA PHE A 123 -7.15 -3.61 -8.36
C PHE A 123 -8.05 -4.04 -7.21
N ASP A 124 -8.36 -5.34 -7.19
CA ASP A 124 -9.04 -5.99 -6.06
C ASP A 124 -8.02 -6.51 -5.05
N CYS A 125 -8.29 -6.30 -3.77
CA CYS A 125 -7.62 -7.03 -2.72
C CYS A 125 -8.03 -8.51 -2.73
N PRO A 126 -7.17 -9.43 -2.21
CA PRO A 126 -7.58 -10.81 -1.99
C PRO A 126 -8.90 -10.88 -1.22
N ALA A 127 -9.72 -11.88 -1.55
CA ALA A 127 -11.08 -11.95 -1.04
C ALA A 127 -11.13 -11.92 0.51
N GLY A 128 -11.70 -10.85 1.06
CA GLY A 128 -11.89 -10.66 2.50
C GLY A 128 -10.88 -9.71 3.14
N LEU A 129 -9.95 -9.19 2.36
CA LEU A 129 -9.01 -8.15 2.77
C LEU A 129 -9.45 -6.79 2.25
N ALA A 130 -9.07 -5.75 3.00
CA ALA A 130 -9.36 -4.35 2.73
C ALA A 130 -8.07 -3.62 2.35
N TRP A 131 -8.16 -2.63 1.47
CA TRP A 131 -7.02 -1.77 1.17
C TRP A 131 -6.70 -0.85 2.36
N ASN A 132 -5.47 -0.94 2.86
CA ASN A 132 -4.96 -0.10 3.94
C ASN A 132 -4.09 1.03 3.38
N PRO A 133 -4.58 2.29 3.35
CA PRO A 133 -3.81 3.42 2.83
C PRO A 133 -2.62 3.80 3.72
N ALA A 134 -2.60 3.38 4.99
CA ALA A 134 -1.48 3.65 5.90
C ALA A 134 -0.28 2.73 5.64
N THR A 135 -0.52 1.49 5.24
CA THR A 135 0.53 0.48 4.98
C THR A 135 0.76 0.20 3.49
N TYR A 136 -0.09 0.74 2.61
CA TYR A 136 -0.12 0.48 1.17
C TYR A 136 -0.26 -1.01 0.82
N LYS A 137 -1.06 -1.74 1.61
CA LYS A 137 -1.25 -3.19 1.47
C LYS A 137 -2.71 -3.56 1.69
N CYS A 138 -3.09 -4.75 1.22
CA CYS A 138 -4.35 -5.35 1.63
C CYS A 138 -4.18 -5.99 3.01
N ASP A 139 -4.88 -5.47 4.01
CA ASP A 139 -4.86 -5.93 5.40
C ASP A 139 -6.24 -6.47 5.80
N TRP A 140 -6.34 -7.01 7.02
CA TRP A 140 -7.63 -7.37 7.58
C TRP A 140 -8.52 -6.13 7.75
N PRO A 141 -9.82 -6.21 7.42
CA PRO A 141 -10.72 -5.06 7.50
C PRO A 141 -10.77 -4.42 8.89
N ASP A 142 -10.61 -5.21 9.96
CA ASP A 142 -10.57 -4.72 11.35
C ASP A 142 -9.29 -3.93 11.72
N GLN A 143 -8.29 -3.92 10.83
CA GLN A 143 -7.04 -3.17 10.97
C GLN A 143 -6.97 -1.96 10.02
N VAL A 144 -8.02 -1.70 9.26
CA VAL A 144 -8.13 -0.54 8.36
C VAL A 144 -9.10 0.46 8.96
N GLU A 145 -8.60 1.62 9.39
CA GLU A 145 -9.37 2.64 10.13
C GLU A 145 -10.63 3.08 9.37
N GLU A 146 -10.53 3.21 8.05
CA GLU A 146 -11.64 3.65 7.20
C GLU A 146 -12.53 2.51 6.67
N CYS A 147 -12.34 1.27 7.12
CA CYS A 147 -13.18 0.13 6.74
C CYS A 147 -14.07 -0.36 7.89
N ASP A 148 -15.36 -0.51 7.62
CA ASP A 148 -16.30 -1.20 8.49
C ASP A 148 -16.24 -2.70 8.19
N ALA A 149 -15.54 -3.45 9.04
CA ALA A 149 -15.31 -4.88 8.85
C ALA A 149 -16.61 -5.70 8.79
N GLU A 150 -17.61 -5.38 9.61
CA GLU A 150 -18.86 -6.14 9.64
C GLU A 150 -19.69 -5.86 8.39
N ALA A 151 -19.80 -4.59 7.99
CA ALA A 151 -20.53 -4.20 6.79
C ALA A 151 -19.85 -4.73 5.51
N PHE A 152 -18.53 -4.64 5.43
CA PHE A 152 -17.76 -5.13 4.28
C PHE A 152 -17.82 -6.65 4.13
N LEU A 153 -17.77 -7.38 5.25
CA LEU A 153 -17.82 -8.84 5.23
C LEU A 153 -19.25 -9.40 5.22
N GLY A 154 -20.26 -8.58 5.56
CA GLY A 154 -21.65 -9.00 5.72
C GLY A 154 -21.85 -9.97 6.89
N PHE A 155 -21.01 -9.88 7.92
CA PHE A 155 -21.01 -10.79 9.06
C PHE A 155 -20.67 -10.04 10.34
N SER A 156 -21.48 -10.23 11.38
CA SER A 156 -21.21 -9.72 12.73
C SER A 156 -20.84 -10.88 13.65
N CYS A 157 -19.84 -10.65 14.50
CA CYS A 157 -19.43 -11.67 15.45
C CYS A 157 -20.54 -11.94 16.48
N PRO A 158 -20.90 -13.21 16.71
CA PRO A 158 -21.84 -13.55 17.77
C PRO A 158 -21.32 -13.03 19.11
N ALA A 159 -22.22 -12.46 19.92
CA ALA A 159 -21.88 -12.02 21.26
C ALA A 159 -21.25 -13.20 22.04
N PRO A 160 -20.15 -12.97 22.79
CA PRO A 160 -19.58 -14.02 23.61
C PRO A 160 -20.69 -14.57 24.50
N ALA A 161 -20.87 -15.90 24.48
CA ALA A 161 -21.79 -16.55 25.39
C ALA A 161 -21.35 -16.13 26.80
N PHE A 162 -22.26 -15.54 27.61
CA PHE A 162 -21.97 -15.13 28.98
C PHE A 162 -21.35 -16.30 29.75
N LYS A 163 -20.03 -16.34 29.84
CA LYS A 163 -19.31 -17.34 30.62
C LYS A 163 -19.03 -16.71 31.97
N SER A 164 -19.59 -17.37 32.97
CA SER A 164 -19.52 -16.94 34.36
C SER A 164 -18.06 -16.92 34.82
N GLU A 165 -17.52 -15.74 35.15
CA GLU A 165 -16.19 -15.54 35.78
C GLU A 165 -15.94 -16.47 36.98
N LEU A 166 -17.03 -16.96 37.61
CA LEU A 166 -17.01 -17.92 38.71
C LEU A 166 -16.37 -19.29 38.37
N LEU A 167 -16.22 -19.65 37.09
CA LEU A 167 -15.67 -20.96 36.68
C LEU A 167 -14.21 -20.91 36.22
N GLY A 168 -13.59 -19.72 36.14
CA GLY A 168 -12.19 -19.59 35.73
C GLY A 168 -11.89 -20.12 34.31
N GLU A 169 -12.91 -20.21 33.44
CA GLU A 169 -12.70 -20.52 32.03
C GLU A 169 -11.98 -19.34 31.39
N GLN A 170 -10.76 -19.55 30.95
CA GLN A 170 -9.98 -18.56 30.23
C GLN A 170 -10.70 -18.27 28.91
N GLU A 171 -11.12 -17.02 28.72
CA GLU A 171 -11.70 -16.53 27.46
C GLU A 171 -10.76 -16.94 26.31
N ALA A 172 -11.29 -17.64 25.31
CA ALA A 172 -10.53 -17.86 24.10
C ALA A 172 -10.41 -16.51 23.38
N ASP A 173 -9.18 -16.07 23.09
CA ASP A 173 -8.92 -14.80 22.38
C ASP A 173 -9.61 -14.72 21.01
N TYR A 174 -10.09 -15.86 20.49
CA TYR A 174 -10.80 -15.95 19.23
C TYR A 174 -11.84 -17.09 19.19
N THR A 175 -12.83 -16.95 18.30
CA THR A 175 -13.87 -17.97 18.02
C THR A 175 -14.03 -18.20 16.52
N PHE A 176 -14.51 -19.37 16.13
CA PHE A 176 -14.73 -19.76 14.73
C PHE A 176 -16.21 -19.89 14.41
N HIS A 177 -16.62 -19.38 13.25
CA HIS A 177 -18.01 -19.38 12.80
C HIS A 177 -18.09 -19.79 11.33
N PRO A 178 -18.91 -20.76 10.94
CA PRO A 178 -19.08 -21.12 9.54
C PRO A 178 -19.73 -19.97 8.75
N SER A 179 -19.36 -19.84 7.47
CA SER A 179 -20.15 -19.01 6.55
C SER A 179 -21.48 -19.70 6.21
N GLN A 180 -22.55 -18.91 6.10
CA GLN A 180 -23.89 -19.44 5.79
C GLN A 180 -24.05 -19.81 4.31
N ASP A 181 -23.32 -19.11 3.43
CA ASP A 181 -23.51 -19.24 1.97
C ASP A 181 -22.44 -20.12 1.30
N ASN A 182 -21.29 -20.30 1.94
CA ASN A 182 -20.18 -21.05 1.37
C ASN A 182 -19.42 -21.84 2.44
N CYS A 183 -19.56 -23.16 2.42
CA CYS A 183 -18.94 -24.07 3.37
C CYS A 183 -17.39 -24.04 3.37
N GLN A 184 -16.77 -23.53 2.30
CA GLN A 184 -15.32 -23.36 2.21
C GLN A 184 -14.84 -22.07 2.87
N LEU A 185 -15.77 -21.21 3.29
CA LEU A 185 -15.47 -19.98 3.99
C LEU A 185 -15.92 -20.08 5.44
N TYR A 186 -15.16 -19.45 6.31
CA TYR A 186 -15.52 -19.29 7.72
C TYR A 186 -15.00 -17.95 8.23
N PHE A 187 -15.45 -17.57 9.41
CA PHE A 187 -15.04 -16.34 10.07
C PHE A 187 -14.30 -16.68 11.36
N ILE A 188 -13.21 -15.96 11.60
CA ILE A 188 -12.56 -15.91 12.90
C ILE A 188 -12.95 -14.58 13.52
N CYS A 189 -13.50 -14.63 14.73
CA CYS A 189 -13.79 -13.44 15.52
C CYS A 189 -12.68 -13.25 16.54
N ILE A 190 -11.92 -12.15 16.43
CA ILE A 190 -10.86 -11.77 17.37
C ILE A 190 -11.33 -10.50 18.08
N GLU A 191 -11.49 -10.57 19.41
CA GLU A 191 -12.04 -9.44 20.19
C GLU A 191 -13.37 -8.91 19.63
N GLY A 192 -14.23 -9.81 19.12
CA GLY A 192 -15.51 -9.45 18.51
C GLY A 192 -15.41 -8.85 17.10
N ARG A 193 -14.24 -8.79 16.48
CA ARG A 193 -14.05 -8.29 15.10
C ARG A 193 -13.87 -9.44 14.11
N PRO A 194 -14.64 -9.48 13.01
CA PRO A 194 -14.64 -10.62 12.10
C PRO A 194 -13.52 -10.55 11.07
N ARG A 195 -12.94 -11.71 10.77
CA ARG A 195 -12.01 -11.94 9.66
C ARG A 195 -12.47 -13.13 8.84
N ARG A 196 -12.64 -12.95 7.53
CA ARG A 196 -13.05 -14.03 6.61
C ARG A 196 -11.85 -14.85 6.18
N ILE A 197 -11.94 -16.17 6.33
CA ILE A 197 -10.91 -17.12 5.93
C ILE A 197 -11.51 -18.12 4.95
N GLY A 198 -10.71 -18.50 3.94
CA GLY A 198 -11.04 -19.59 3.02
C GLY A 198 -10.23 -20.85 3.31
N CYS A 199 -10.89 -22.00 3.20
CA CYS A 199 -10.26 -23.30 3.09
C CYS A 199 -9.70 -23.51 1.68
N GLY A 200 -8.85 -24.53 1.51
CA GLY A 200 -8.40 -24.96 0.19
C GLY A 200 -9.57 -25.36 -0.71
N GLU A 201 -9.36 -25.34 -2.03
CA GLU A 201 -10.42 -25.57 -3.03
C GLU A 201 -11.11 -26.94 -2.93
N ASP A 202 -10.46 -27.93 -2.32
CA ASP A 202 -10.95 -29.30 -2.06
C ASP A 202 -11.27 -29.56 -0.58
N GLN A 203 -11.32 -28.50 0.23
CA GLN A 203 -11.59 -28.56 1.66
C GLN A 203 -12.78 -27.65 2.03
N ALA A 204 -13.38 -27.91 3.19
CA ALA A 204 -14.41 -27.08 3.78
C ALA A 204 -14.23 -26.96 5.29
N PHE A 205 -14.82 -25.91 5.88
CA PHE A 205 -14.69 -25.68 7.31
C PHE A 205 -15.54 -26.69 8.09
N ASN A 206 -14.89 -27.49 8.92
CA ASN A 206 -15.52 -28.42 9.85
C ASN A 206 -15.66 -27.75 11.21
N GLN A 207 -16.89 -27.39 11.58
CA GLN A 207 -17.19 -26.71 12.84
C GLN A 207 -16.95 -27.58 14.08
N GLU A 208 -17.06 -28.91 13.97
CA GLU A 208 -16.81 -29.81 15.11
C GLU A 208 -15.31 -29.87 15.44
N LEU A 209 -14.47 -29.78 14.40
CA LEU A 209 -13.02 -29.78 14.54
C LEU A 209 -12.42 -28.36 14.65
N ASN A 210 -13.21 -27.33 14.38
CA ASN A 210 -12.77 -25.93 14.24
C ASN A 210 -11.58 -25.76 13.27
N GLN A 211 -11.60 -26.49 12.14
CA GLN A 211 -10.54 -26.42 11.12
C GLN A 211 -11.06 -26.79 9.75
N CYS A 212 -10.29 -26.49 8.70
CA CYS A 212 -10.55 -27.01 7.37
C CYS A 212 -10.30 -28.53 7.34
N ASP A 213 -11.27 -29.26 6.82
CA ASP A 213 -11.23 -30.71 6.64
C ASP A 213 -11.56 -31.04 5.17
N ASP A 214 -11.40 -32.30 4.79
CA ASP A 214 -11.86 -32.81 3.50
C ASP A 214 -13.34 -32.42 3.30
N ILE A 215 -13.67 -31.91 2.12
CA ILE A 215 -15.02 -31.40 1.85
C ILE A 215 -16.11 -32.47 2.01
N GLU A 216 -15.75 -33.74 1.84
CA GLU A 216 -16.62 -34.90 2.04
C GLU A 216 -16.95 -35.15 3.51
N ASN A 217 -16.11 -34.70 4.45
CA ASN A 217 -16.33 -34.85 5.89
C ASN A 217 -17.24 -33.75 6.47
N VAL A 218 -17.58 -32.72 5.69
CA VAL A 218 -18.37 -31.57 6.15
C VAL A 218 -19.84 -31.76 5.73
N PRO A 219 -20.76 -32.13 6.64
CA PRO A 219 -22.11 -32.62 6.29
C PRO A 219 -23.02 -31.58 5.62
N ASN A 220 -22.83 -30.29 5.91
CA ASN A 220 -23.71 -29.21 5.44
C ASN A 220 -23.13 -28.40 4.27
N CYS A 221 -22.21 -28.97 3.49
CA CYS A 221 -21.74 -28.31 2.27
C CYS A 221 -22.66 -28.57 1.08
N SER A 222 -22.89 -27.56 0.24
CA SER A 222 -23.72 -27.70 -0.95
C SER A 222 -23.13 -28.69 -1.95
N SER A 223 -24.00 -29.39 -2.69
CA SER A 223 -23.57 -30.39 -3.68
C SER A 223 -22.70 -29.76 -4.79
N GLU A 224 -22.98 -28.52 -5.17
CA GLU A 224 -22.19 -27.80 -6.18
C GLU A 224 -20.74 -27.60 -5.73
N ILE A 225 -20.52 -27.14 -4.50
CA ILE A 225 -19.17 -26.89 -3.98
C ILE A 225 -18.44 -28.23 -3.78
N ARG A 226 -19.12 -29.26 -3.27
CA ARG A 226 -18.56 -30.62 -3.15
C ARG A 226 -18.09 -31.17 -4.50
N GLU A 227 -18.93 -31.06 -5.53
CA GLU A 227 -18.61 -31.57 -6.86
C GLU A 227 -17.38 -30.87 -7.45
N LYS A 228 -17.28 -29.54 -7.30
CA LYS A 228 -16.09 -28.78 -7.71
C LYS A 228 -14.84 -29.23 -6.95
N GLY A 229 -14.93 -29.39 -5.63
CA GLY A 229 -13.83 -29.85 -4.80
C GLY A 229 -13.34 -31.26 -5.21
N ALA A 230 -14.28 -32.18 -5.47
CA ALA A 230 -13.97 -33.53 -5.94
C ALA A 230 -13.27 -33.53 -7.31
N GLN A 231 -13.72 -32.69 -8.25
CA GLN A 231 -13.07 -32.53 -9.56
C GLN A 231 -11.62 -32.03 -9.43
N ILE A 232 -11.40 -31.02 -8.58
CA ILE A 232 -10.06 -30.46 -8.33
C ILE A 232 -9.14 -31.52 -7.71
N LYS A 233 -9.65 -32.25 -6.72
CA LYS A 233 -8.92 -33.35 -6.07
C LYS A 233 -8.52 -34.44 -7.07
N ALA A 234 -9.45 -34.85 -7.93
CA ALA A 234 -9.19 -35.83 -8.99
C ALA A 234 -8.15 -35.33 -10.01
N ALA A 235 -8.25 -34.06 -10.44
CA ALA A 235 -7.28 -33.45 -11.35
C ALA A 235 -5.87 -33.39 -10.74
N ARG A 236 -5.76 -33.02 -9.46
CA ARG A 236 -4.49 -33.00 -8.71
C ARG A 236 -3.90 -34.40 -8.57
N ALA A 237 -4.72 -35.42 -8.29
CA ALA A 237 -4.28 -36.81 -8.22
C ALA A 237 -3.77 -37.31 -9.58
N HIS A 238 -4.49 -37.00 -10.67
CA HIS A 238 -4.07 -37.35 -12.02
C HIS A 238 -2.73 -36.70 -12.39
N ALA A 239 -2.57 -35.40 -12.14
CA ALA A 239 -1.33 -34.69 -12.41
C ALA A 239 -0.13 -35.24 -11.61
N ARG A 240 -0.34 -35.72 -10.38
CA ARG A 240 0.71 -36.40 -9.59
C ARG A 240 1.10 -37.75 -10.19
N SER A 241 0.13 -38.52 -10.68
CA SER A 241 0.39 -39.82 -11.31
C SER A 241 1.16 -39.74 -12.63
N GLN A 242 1.08 -38.62 -13.34
CA GLN A 242 1.83 -38.39 -14.58
C GLN A 242 3.27 -37.89 -14.36
N LYS A 243 3.60 -37.44 -13.14
CA LYS A 243 4.94 -36.98 -12.77
C LYS A 243 5.83 -38.09 -12.19
N ASN A 244 5.23 -39.22 -11.82
CA ASN A 244 5.89 -40.43 -11.33
C ASN A 244 6.00 -41.47 -12.44
#